data_AF-A0A4V1TJ24-F1
#
_entry.id   AF-A0A4V1TJ24-F1
#
_cell.length_a   1.000
_cell.length_b   1.000
_cell.length_c   1.000
_cell.angle_alpha   90.00
_cell.angle_beta   90.00
_cell.angle_gamma   90.00
#
_symmetry.space_group_name_H-M   'P 1'
#
loop_
_entity.id
_entity.type
_entity.pdbx_description
1 polymer ?
#
loop_
_entity_poly.entity_id
_entity_poly.type
_entity_poly.pdbx_seq_one_letter_code
_entity_poly.pdbx_strand_id
1 'polypeptide(L)'
;MSGSSAASSTKTAAPTGASSNAASSAAGSIPASCSLPTTTTSDLPTSSHAPDYACLLTSEVDFDGPVLSQRGPPGRFFMSDANPILAEQTRGNFVENRHRGAFVITDADGRIMAAAGDIARPVFPRSAIKSMQALAMLTSGSIEKFGITDEELALACASHTGEDVHVAGVAHFLGHIGLSAADLECGAHQPTNAKARAALREAGLAPSPLHNNCSGKHSGMLSVARALGVPTQDYVTLDHPVQQAVRAAV
;
A
#
# COMPACT_ATOMS: atom_id res chain seq x y z
N MET A 1 76.38 6.17 5.82
CA MET A 1 76.11 5.75 4.43
C MET A 1 74.60 5.63 4.30
N SER A 2 73.95 6.75 3.96
CA SER A 2 73.39 7.05 2.62
C SER A 2 72.11 6.24 2.38
N GLY A 3 70.92 6.83 2.56
CA GLY A 3 70.18 7.49 1.46
C GLY A 3 69.20 6.47 0.87
N SER A 4 67.92 6.74 0.56
CA SER A 4 67.39 7.92 -0.09
C SER A 4 65.88 8.06 0.15
N SER A 5 65.48 9.33 0.27
CA SER A 5 64.15 9.89 0.03
C SER A 5 63.72 9.68 -1.44
N ALA A 6 62.40 9.64 -1.69
CA ALA A 6 61.78 10.33 -2.81
C ALA A 6 60.29 10.57 -2.56
N ALA A 7 59.94 11.84 -2.37
CA ALA A 7 58.61 12.41 -2.56
C ALA A 7 58.31 12.63 -4.06
N SER A 8 57.06 13.03 -4.36
CA SER A 8 56.52 13.62 -5.61
C SER A 8 55.39 12.73 -6.17
N SER A 9 54.21 13.21 -6.59
CA SER A 9 53.72 14.56 -6.82
C SER A 9 52.19 14.56 -6.88
N THR A 10 51.64 15.73 -6.59
CA THR A 10 50.28 16.22 -6.76
C THR A 10 49.62 15.89 -8.12
N LYS A 11 48.34 15.52 -8.08
CA LYS A 11 47.39 15.93 -9.14
C LYS A 11 46.06 16.36 -8.52
N THR A 12 45.93 17.67 -8.40
CA THR A 12 44.71 18.45 -8.20
C THR A 12 43.65 18.03 -9.21
N ALA A 13 42.46 17.66 -8.74
CA ALA A 13 41.25 17.58 -9.55
C ALA A 13 40.26 18.62 -9.02
N ALA A 14 39.89 19.55 -9.90
CA ALA A 14 38.95 20.63 -9.66
C ALA A 14 37.51 20.11 -9.42
N PRO A 15 36.66 20.86 -8.70
CA PRO A 15 35.29 20.44 -8.43
C PRO A 15 34.44 20.59 -9.69
N THR A 16 33.92 19.48 -10.21
CA THR A 16 32.87 19.50 -11.23
C THR A 16 31.56 19.91 -10.57
N GLY A 17 30.99 21.01 -11.07
CA GLY A 17 29.80 21.66 -10.52
C GLY A 17 28.61 20.72 -10.38
N ALA A 18 27.99 20.77 -9.19
CA ALA A 18 26.68 20.23 -8.96
C ALA A 18 25.65 21.11 -9.72
N SER A 19 25.12 20.59 -10.82
CA SER A 19 23.89 21.14 -11.39
C SER A 19 22.72 20.70 -10.52
N SER A 20 22.21 21.60 -9.69
CA SER A 20 20.96 21.42 -8.96
C SER A 20 19.80 21.40 -9.95
N ASN A 21 19.34 20.21 -10.34
CA ASN A 21 18.03 20.04 -10.97
C ASN A 21 16.97 20.09 -9.86
N ALA A 22 16.51 21.29 -9.54
CA ALA A 22 15.30 21.50 -8.77
C ALA A 22 14.12 20.99 -9.62
N ALA A 23 13.54 19.86 -9.23
CA ALA A 23 12.20 19.49 -9.68
C ALA A 23 11.23 20.50 -9.10
N SER A 24 10.68 21.39 -9.94
CA SER A 24 9.56 22.23 -9.55
C SER A 24 8.33 21.33 -9.38
N SER A 25 8.06 20.90 -8.15
CA SER A 25 6.73 20.42 -7.79
C SER A 25 5.79 21.62 -7.82
N ALA A 26 4.88 21.67 -8.79
CA ALA A 26 3.73 22.57 -8.72
C ALA A 26 2.83 22.10 -7.56
N ALA A 27 3.12 22.58 -6.36
CA ALA A 27 2.21 22.49 -5.23
C ALA A 27 1.05 23.43 -5.51
N GLY A 28 -0.12 22.86 -5.84
CA GLY A 28 -1.36 23.62 -5.87
C GLY A 28 -1.57 24.28 -4.50
N SER A 29 -1.73 25.60 -4.49
CA SER A 29 -1.95 26.37 -3.27
C SER A 29 -3.38 26.14 -2.78
N ILE A 30 -3.54 25.67 -1.55
CA ILE A 30 -4.85 25.58 -0.88
C ILE A 30 -5.32 27.01 -0.54
N PRO A 31 -6.53 27.44 -0.93
CA PRO A 31 -7.03 28.75 -0.55
C PRO A 31 -7.22 28.85 0.97
N ALA A 32 -6.86 30.00 1.55
CA ALA A 32 -6.79 30.27 2.99
C ALA A 32 -8.14 30.30 3.75
N SER A 33 -9.21 29.73 3.18
CA SER A 33 -10.55 29.71 3.77
C SER A 33 -11.01 28.33 4.28
N CYS A 34 -10.19 27.28 4.11
CA CYS A 34 -10.46 25.95 4.67
C CYS A 34 -9.95 25.83 6.11
N SER A 35 -10.81 26.12 7.09
CA SER A 35 -10.60 25.73 8.49
C SER A 35 -11.16 24.33 8.70
N LEU A 36 -10.31 23.35 9.02
CA LEU A 36 -10.75 22.01 9.44
C LEU A 36 -11.39 22.10 10.83
N PRO A 37 -12.60 21.53 11.07
CA PRO A 37 -13.13 21.44 12.42
C PRO A 37 -12.38 20.34 13.20
N THR A 38 -11.74 20.70 14.30
CA THR A 38 -11.30 19.75 15.34
C THR A 38 -12.52 19.26 16.10
N THR A 39 -12.91 18.00 15.89
CA THR A 39 -13.92 17.32 16.72
C THR A 39 -13.23 16.28 17.60
N THR A 40 -13.34 16.48 18.92
CA THR A 40 -13.03 15.48 19.94
C THR A 40 -14.23 14.56 20.16
N THR A 41 -13.97 13.33 20.58
CA THR A 41 -14.85 12.15 20.61
C THR A 41 -16.11 12.23 21.49
N SER A 42 -16.52 13.42 21.97
CA SER A 42 -17.67 13.59 22.87
C SER A 42 -18.95 14.15 22.22
N ASP A 43 -18.96 14.49 20.93
CA ASP A 43 -20.12 15.08 20.26
C ASP A 43 -20.51 14.30 18.98
N LEU A 44 -21.06 13.09 19.14
CA LEU A 44 -21.75 12.40 18.04
C LEU A 44 -23.25 12.77 18.08
N PRO A 45 -23.79 13.49 17.09
CA PRO A 45 -25.22 13.78 17.03
C PRO A 45 -26.02 12.56 16.57
N THR A 46 -27.08 12.24 17.31
CA THR A 46 -28.13 11.28 16.94
C THR A 46 -29.11 11.92 15.96
N SER A 47 -28.75 12.14 14.69
CA SER A 47 -29.73 12.27 13.60
C SER A 47 -29.08 12.27 12.21
N SER A 48 -29.91 11.98 11.20
CA SER A 48 -29.66 11.62 9.80
C SER A 48 -29.01 12.68 8.89
N HIS A 49 -27.89 13.30 9.29
CA HIS A 49 -27.10 14.14 8.40
C HIS A 49 -25.68 13.59 8.26
N ALA A 50 -25.41 12.97 7.11
CA ALA A 50 -24.04 12.67 6.68
C ALA A 50 -23.28 13.99 6.47
N PRO A 51 -22.02 14.10 6.91
CA PRO A 51 -21.21 15.28 6.64
C PRO A 51 -20.99 15.44 5.13
N ASP A 52 -21.09 16.69 4.67
CA ASP A 52 -21.00 17.04 3.26
C ASP A 52 -19.52 17.01 2.80
N TYR A 53 -19.12 15.91 2.17
CA TYR A 53 -17.76 15.72 1.62
C TYR A 53 -17.52 16.50 0.31
N ALA A 54 -18.43 17.39 -0.09
CA ALA A 54 -18.35 18.14 -1.35
C ALA A 54 -17.08 19.01 -1.48
N CYS A 55 -16.42 19.38 -0.38
CA CYS A 55 -15.23 20.23 -0.41
C CYS A 55 -13.94 19.52 -0.87
N LEU A 56 -13.90 18.19 -0.96
CA LEU A 56 -12.73 17.43 -1.41
C LEU A 56 -12.74 17.09 -2.92
N LEU A 57 -13.78 17.51 -3.64
CA LEU A 57 -14.01 17.17 -5.06
C LEU A 57 -13.79 18.34 -6.03
N THR A 58 -13.05 19.38 -5.67
CA THR A 58 -12.84 20.53 -6.57
C THR A 58 -11.66 20.40 -7.54
N SER A 59 -11.04 19.22 -7.65
CA SER A 59 -10.28 18.91 -8.87
C SER A 59 -11.25 18.21 -9.82
N GLU A 60 -11.80 18.94 -10.78
CA GLU A 60 -12.45 18.30 -11.93
C GLU A 60 -11.41 17.44 -12.63
N VAL A 61 -11.47 16.13 -12.36
CA VAL A 61 -10.82 15.15 -13.22
C VAL A 61 -11.75 15.01 -14.41
N ASP A 62 -11.39 15.69 -15.50
CA ASP A 62 -12.08 15.57 -16.77
C ASP A 62 -11.95 14.12 -17.27
N PHE A 63 -13.06 13.37 -17.20
CA PHE A 63 -13.18 12.02 -17.72
C PHE A 63 -13.82 11.99 -19.11
N ASP A 64 -14.10 13.13 -19.75
CA ASP A 64 -14.64 13.25 -21.12
C ASP A 64 -13.57 12.95 -22.21
N GLY A 65 -12.58 12.12 -21.86
CA GLY A 65 -11.72 11.48 -22.83
C GLY A 65 -12.55 10.69 -23.85
N PRO A 66 -12.11 10.62 -25.13
CA PRO A 66 -12.90 9.99 -26.17
C PRO A 66 -13.28 8.54 -25.80
N VAL A 67 -14.53 8.17 -26.05
CA VAL A 67 -14.98 6.77 -25.94
C VAL A 67 -14.20 5.93 -26.98
N LEU A 68 -13.11 5.30 -26.57
CA LEU A 68 -12.24 4.49 -27.46
C LEU A 68 -12.76 3.05 -27.68
N SER A 69 -13.97 2.73 -27.22
CA SER A 69 -14.58 1.42 -27.35
C SER A 69 -16.07 1.55 -27.70
N GLN A 70 -16.39 1.42 -28.99
CA GLN A 70 -17.74 1.09 -29.42
C GLN A 70 -17.85 -0.43 -29.61
N ARG A 71 -18.95 -1.03 -29.13
CA ARG A 71 -19.34 -2.38 -29.56
C ARG A 71 -19.66 -2.32 -31.06
N GLY A 72 -18.75 -2.83 -31.89
CA GLY A 72 -19.00 -3.03 -33.31
C GLY A 72 -20.03 -4.15 -33.58
N PRO A 73 -20.67 -4.16 -34.76
CA PRO A 73 -21.59 -5.22 -35.15
C PRO A 73 -20.88 -6.58 -35.24
N PRO A 74 -21.59 -7.71 -35.07
CA PRO A 74 -20.99 -9.03 -35.06
C PRO A 74 -20.33 -9.33 -36.41
N GLY A 75 -19.05 -9.73 -36.40
CA GLY A 75 -18.37 -10.31 -37.57
C GLY A 75 -17.15 -9.58 -38.13
N ARG A 76 -16.61 -8.53 -37.48
CA ARG A 76 -15.31 -7.94 -37.85
C ARG A 76 -14.44 -7.67 -36.63
N PHE A 77 -13.49 -8.56 -36.36
CA PHE A 77 -12.33 -8.29 -35.52
C PHE A 77 -11.24 -7.64 -36.37
N PHE A 78 -10.64 -6.55 -35.88
CA PHE A 78 -9.18 -6.34 -35.74
C PHE A 78 -8.92 -4.86 -35.42
N MET A 79 -8.66 -4.55 -34.12
CA MET A 79 -7.56 -3.68 -33.65
C MET A 79 -7.59 -3.56 -32.11
N SER A 80 -6.63 -4.29 -31.49
CA SER A 80 -6.16 -4.26 -30.09
C SER A 80 -7.01 -4.92 -28.98
N ASP A 81 -6.72 -6.19 -28.69
CA ASP A 81 -6.94 -6.88 -27.39
C ASP A 81 -6.22 -6.20 -26.19
N ALA A 82 -5.49 -5.11 -26.44
CA ALA A 82 -4.80 -4.38 -25.39
C ALA A 82 -5.71 -3.28 -24.82
N ASN A 83 -5.74 -3.23 -23.49
CA ASN A 83 -6.31 -2.17 -22.69
C ASN A 83 -5.98 -0.74 -23.21
N PRO A 84 -6.84 0.26 -22.95
CA PRO A 84 -6.60 1.64 -23.35
C PRO A 84 -5.38 2.22 -22.66
N ILE A 85 -4.80 3.28 -23.23
CA ILE A 85 -3.75 4.07 -22.57
C ILE A 85 -4.42 4.86 -21.45
N LEU A 86 -4.01 4.61 -20.21
CA LEU A 86 -4.53 5.29 -19.01
C LEU A 86 -3.58 6.36 -18.47
N ALA A 87 -2.29 6.26 -18.79
CA ALA A 87 -1.30 7.25 -18.38
C ALA A 87 -0.22 7.42 -19.44
N GLU A 88 0.23 8.66 -19.61
CA GLU A 88 1.37 9.02 -20.45
C GLU A 88 2.43 9.72 -19.59
N GLN A 89 3.69 9.33 -19.77
CA GLN A 89 4.82 10.05 -19.18
C GLN A 89 5.48 10.89 -20.26
N THR A 90 5.61 12.19 -20.02
CA THR A 90 6.20 13.15 -20.96
C THR A 90 7.63 13.52 -20.57
N ARG A 91 8.46 13.84 -21.56
CA ARG A 91 9.77 14.48 -21.40
C ARG A 91 9.81 15.72 -22.29
N GLY A 92 9.70 16.89 -21.68
CA GLY A 92 9.43 18.13 -22.42
C GLY A 92 8.09 18.04 -23.13
N ASN A 93 8.09 18.26 -24.45
CA ASN A 93 6.87 18.28 -25.25
C ASN A 93 6.54 16.93 -25.92
N PHE A 94 7.25 15.85 -25.55
CA PHE A 94 7.08 14.54 -26.16
C PHE A 94 6.55 13.52 -25.16
N VAL A 95 5.61 12.69 -25.60
CA VAL A 95 5.19 11.48 -24.88
C VAL A 95 6.30 10.45 -25.02
N GLU A 96 6.99 10.17 -23.91
CA GLU A 96 8.08 9.20 -23.85
C GLU A 96 7.55 7.79 -23.56
N ASN A 97 6.59 7.65 -22.64
CA ASN A 97 6.01 6.36 -22.27
C ASN A 97 4.48 6.39 -22.27
N ARG A 98 3.86 5.26 -22.60
CA ARG A 98 2.41 5.02 -22.56
C ARG A 98 2.11 3.77 -21.75
N HIS A 99 1.23 3.91 -20.77
CA HIS A 99 0.82 2.83 -19.86
C HIS A 99 -0.62 2.43 -20.16
N ARG A 100 -0.81 1.17 -20.52
CA ARG A 100 -2.14 0.60 -20.82
C ARG A 100 -2.69 -0.14 -19.61
N GLY A 101 -3.98 0.01 -19.32
CA GLY A 101 -4.60 -0.64 -18.17
C GLY A 101 -6.12 -0.64 -18.21
N ALA A 102 -6.70 -1.34 -17.24
CA ALA A 102 -8.13 -1.31 -16.96
C ALA A 102 -8.37 -0.72 -15.57
N PHE A 103 -9.46 0.00 -15.39
CA PHE A 103 -9.89 0.50 -14.09
C PHE A 103 -11.40 0.48 -13.98
N VAL A 104 -11.90 0.41 -12.74
CA VAL A 104 -13.31 0.56 -12.40
C VAL A 104 -13.41 1.36 -11.10
N ILE A 105 -14.35 2.28 -11.04
CA ILE A 105 -14.74 3.04 -9.85
C ILE A 105 -16.20 2.71 -9.58
N THR A 106 -16.51 2.29 -8.37
CA THR A 106 -17.87 1.93 -7.95
C THR A 106 -18.30 2.76 -6.75
N ASP A 107 -19.60 3.05 -6.65
CA ASP A 107 -20.21 3.56 -5.42
C ASP A 107 -20.36 2.45 -4.36
N ALA A 108 -20.89 2.80 -3.18
CA ALA A 108 -21.11 1.86 -2.08
C ALA A 108 -22.18 0.79 -2.38
N ASP A 109 -23.07 1.05 -3.34
CA ASP A 109 -24.08 0.08 -3.81
C ASP A 109 -23.53 -0.83 -4.92
N GLY A 110 -22.26 -0.65 -5.31
CA GLY A 110 -21.60 -1.40 -6.37
C GLY A 110 -21.93 -0.92 -7.78
N ARG A 111 -22.58 0.23 -7.95
CA ARG A 111 -22.83 0.81 -9.29
C ARG A 111 -21.53 1.35 -9.85
N ILE A 112 -21.24 1.02 -11.11
CA ILE A 112 -20.07 1.52 -11.82
C ILE A 112 -20.26 3.01 -12.12
N MET A 113 -19.43 3.85 -11.49
CA MET A 113 -19.38 5.30 -11.73
C MET A 113 -18.51 5.63 -12.94
N ALA A 114 -17.39 4.92 -13.10
CA ALA A 114 -16.47 5.07 -14.23
C ALA A 114 -15.71 3.77 -14.48
N ALA A 115 -15.40 3.45 -15.74
CA ALA A 115 -14.58 2.30 -16.09
C ALA A 115 -13.90 2.48 -17.46
N ALA A 116 -12.75 1.82 -17.63
CA ALA A 116 -12.10 1.69 -18.93
C ALA A 116 -11.33 0.37 -19.03
N GLY A 117 -11.19 -0.15 -20.25
CA GLY A 117 -10.49 -1.41 -20.52
C GLY A 117 -11.30 -2.67 -20.17
N ASP A 118 -10.61 -3.80 -20.14
CA ASP A 118 -11.19 -5.10 -19.79
C ASP A 118 -11.23 -5.29 -18.27
N ILE A 119 -12.27 -4.72 -17.64
CA ILE A 119 -12.51 -4.82 -16.20
C ILE A 119 -13.02 -6.20 -15.75
N ALA A 120 -13.37 -7.09 -16.70
CA ALA A 120 -13.86 -8.44 -16.41
C ALA A 120 -12.73 -9.48 -16.36
N ARG A 121 -11.53 -9.12 -16.83
CA ARG A 121 -10.36 -10.00 -16.83
C ARG A 121 -9.95 -10.38 -15.40
N PRO A 122 -9.87 -11.68 -15.08
CA PRO A 122 -9.32 -12.11 -13.80
C PRO A 122 -7.85 -11.68 -13.66
N VAL A 123 -7.52 -11.09 -12.52
CA VAL A 123 -6.15 -10.69 -12.16
C VAL A 123 -5.84 -11.18 -10.75
N PHE A 124 -4.57 -11.43 -10.48
CA PHE A 124 -4.14 -11.58 -9.09
C PHE A 124 -4.07 -10.19 -8.44
N PRO A 125 -4.84 -9.92 -7.38
CA PRO A 125 -4.93 -8.59 -6.77
C PRO A 125 -3.63 -8.15 -6.05
N ARG A 126 -2.66 -9.07 -5.93
CA ARG A 126 -1.41 -8.86 -5.17
C ARG A 126 -1.76 -8.36 -3.77
N SER A 127 -0.96 -7.46 -3.22
CA SER A 127 -1.20 -6.94 -1.86
C SER A 127 -2.44 -6.05 -1.72
N ALA A 128 -3.15 -5.69 -2.80
CA ALA A 128 -4.36 -4.87 -2.72
C ALA A 128 -5.53 -5.61 -2.05
N ILE A 129 -5.47 -6.95 -1.98
CA ILE A 129 -6.52 -7.79 -1.37
C ILE A 129 -6.54 -7.74 0.16
N LYS A 130 -5.51 -7.19 0.81
CA LYS A 130 -5.32 -7.30 2.27
C LYS A 130 -6.46 -6.73 3.10
N SER A 131 -7.06 -5.61 2.66
CA SER A 131 -8.23 -5.04 3.32
C SER A 131 -9.43 -5.99 3.27
N MET A 132 -9.65 -6.67 2.14
CA MET A 132 -10.67 -7.70 2.03
C MET A 132 -10.33 -8.92 2.91
N GLN A 133 -9.06 -9.31 3.01
CA GLN A 133 -8.64 -10.39 3.92
C GLN A 133 -8.85 -10.04 5.40
N ALA A 134 -8.71 -8.76 5.77
CA ALA A 134 -8.96 -8.29 7.13
C ALA A 134 -10.44 -8.41 7.55
N LEU A 135 -11.38 -8.57 6.60
CA LEU A 135 -12.79 -8.82 6.93
C LEU A 135 -13.00 -10.14 7.69
N ALA A 136 -12.05 -11.09 7.59
CA ALA A 136 -12.03 -12.29 8.43
C ALA A 136 -11.85 -11.96 9.92
N MET A 137 -11.16 -10.87 10.25
CA MET A 137 -11.00 -10.42 11.64
C MET A 137 -12.34 -9.97 12.22
N LEU A 138 -13.12 -9.21 11.45
CA LEU A 138 -14.46 -8.78 11.84
C LEU A 138 -15.41 -9.98 11.98
N THR A 139 -15.50 -10.82 10.94
CA THR A 139 -16.47 -11.93 10.91
C THR A 139 -16.16 -13.04 11.92
N SER A 140 -14.90 -13.22 12.31
CA SER A 140 -14.51 -14.14 13.39
C SER A 140 -14.64 -13.55 14.80
N GLY A 141 -14.95 -12.25 14.92
CA GLY A 141 -14.99 -11.52 16.18
C GLY A 141 -13.61 -11.31 16.82
N SER A 142 -12.52 -11.41 16.05
CA SER A 142 -11.17 -11.25 16.58
C SER A 142 -10.90 -9.81 17.02
N ILE A 143 -11.50 -8.82 16.32
CA ILE A 143 -11.38 -7.41 16.65
C ILE A 143 -11.90 -7.15 18.06
N GLU A 144 -13.13 -7.57 18.35
CA GLU A 144 -13.78 -7.35 19.65
C GLU A 144 -13.14 -8.20 20.74
N LYS A 145 -12.82 -9.47 20.45
CA LYS A 145 -12.25 -10.41 21.43
C LYS A 145 -10.92 -9.94 21.99
N PHE A 146 -10.07 -9.34 21.16
CA PHE A 146 -8.74 -8.90 21.55
C PHE A 146 -8.63 -7.38 21.70
N GLY A 147 -9.71 -6.62 21.45
CA GLY A 147 -9.67 -5.16 21.49
C GLY A 147 -8.69 -4.56 20.47
N ILE A 148 -8.63 -5.14 19.26
CA ILE A 148 -7.69 -4.74 18.21
C ILE A 148 -7.90 -3.26 17.87
N THR A 149 -6.82 -2.49 17.89
CA THR A 149 -6.89 -1.04 17.65
C THR A 149 -6.95 -0.69 16.17
N ASP A 150 -7.31 0.56 15.86
CA ASP A 150 -7.32 1.06 14.49
C ASP A 150 -5.93 0.99 13.84
N GLU A 151 -4.86 1.22 14.61
CA GLU A 151 -3.47 1.10 14.13
C GLU A 151 -3.11 -0.35 13.78
N GLU A 152 -3.54 -1.31 14.59
CA GLU A 152 -3.31 -2.74 14.36
C GLU A 152 -4.12 -3.23 13.14
N LEU A 153 -5.37 -2.79 13.01
CA LEU A 153 -6.20 -3.05 11.84
C LEU A 153 -5.62 -2.41 10.57
N ALA A 154 -5.10 -1.18 10.67
CA ALA A 154 -4.40 -0.52 9.57
C ALA A 154 -3.17 -1.33 9.13
N LEU A 155 -2.38 -1.86 10.07
CA LEU A 155 -1.26 -2.76 9.76
C LEU A 155 -1.72 -4.06 9.09
N ALA A 156 -2.85 -4.63 9.50
CA ALA A 156 -3.44 -5.80 8.86
C ALA A 156 -3.82 -5.55 7.38
N CYS A 157 -4.28 -4.34 7.08
CA CYS A 157 -4.66 -3.92 5.73
C CYS A 157 -3.48 -3.47 4.86
N ALA A 158 -2.35 -3.10 5.47
CA ALA A 158 -1.26 -2.40 4.80
C ALA A 158 -0.20 -3.32 4.15
N SER A 159 0.61 -2.69 3.30
CA SER A 159 1.91 -3.23 2.85
C SER A 159 3.02 -2.34 3.36
N HIS A 160 3.26 -2.40 4.67
CA HIS A 160 4.20 -1.50 5.33
C HIS A 160 5.64 -1.67 4.82
N THR A 161 6.47 -0.65 5.06
CA THR A 161 7.78 -0.49 4.42
C THR A 161 8.96 -0.96 5.30
N GLY A 162 8.65 -1.52 6.48
CA GLY A 162 9.62 -2.06 7.43
C GLY A 162 10.32 -1.00 8.31
N GLU A 163 9.74 0.20 8.41
CA GLU A 163 10.19 1.24 9.36
C GLU A 163 9.94 0.84 10.83
N ASP A 164 10.67 1.45 11.76
CA ASP A 164 10.64 1.13 13.19
C ASP A 164 9.23 1.19 13.79
N VAL A 165 8.42 2.18 13.37
CA VAL A 165 7.01 2.30 13.80
C VAL A 165 6.18 1.09 13.37
N HIS A 166 6.43 0.54 12.18
CA HIS A 166 5.74 -0.65 11.71
C HIS A 166 6.22 -1.90 12.44
N VAL A 167 7.54 -2.04 12.63
CA VAL A 167 8.14 -3.18 13.35
C VAL A 167 7.63 -3.22 14.78
N ALA A 168 7.61 -2.07 15.47
CA ALA A 168 7.08 -1.93 16.81
C ALA A 168 5.56 -2.19 16.86
N GLY A 169 4.79 -1.67 15.91
CA GLY A 169 3.36 -1.89 15.83
C GLY A 169 2.98 -3.36 15.58
N VAL A 170 3.70 -4.07 14.71
CA VAL A 170 3.49 -5.51 14.48
C VAL A 170 3.89 -6.32 15.72
N ALA A 171 4.99 -5.96 16.39
CA ALA A 171 5.40 -6.61 17.63
C ALA A 171 4.37 -6.40 18.75
N HIS A 172 3.82 -5.18 18.87
CA HIS A 172 2.74 -4.87 19.80
C HIS A 172 1.49 -5.70 19.49
N PHE A 173 1.05 -5.70 18.23
CA PHE A 173 -0.12 -6.45 17.79
C PHE A 173 0.00 -7.95 18.11
N LEU A 174 1.16 -8.56 17.83
CA LEU A 174 1.42 -9.96 18.20
C LEU A 174 1.36 -10.17 19.72
N GLY A 175 2.00 -9.29 20.50
CA GLY A 175 1.95 -9.34 21.96
C GLY A 175 0.54 -9.22 22.51
N HIS A 176 -0.29 -8.36 21.90
CA HIS A 176 -1.69 -8.12 22.27
C HIS A 176 -2.54 -9.39 22.18
N ILE A 177 -2.29 -10.22 21.16
CA ILE A 177 -2.97 -11.52 20.96
C ILE A 177 -2.25 -12.70 21.64
N GLY A 178 -1.22 -12.42 22.43
CA GLY A 178 -0.43 -13.40 23.20
C GLY A 178 0.57 -14.21 22.36
N LEU A 179 1.06 -13.64 21.27
CA LEU A 179 2.00 -14.26 20.32
C LEU A 179 3.27 -13.42 20.14
N SER A 180 4.16 -13.87 19.26
CA SER A 180 5.46 -13.25 19.01
C SER A 180 5.85 -13.30 17.54
N ALA A 181 6.99 -12.68 17.19
CA ALA A 181 7.54 -12.76 15.85
C ALA A 181 7.86 -14.21 15.39
N ALA A 182 7.99 -15.16 16.32
CA ALA A 182 8.24 -16.57 16.01
C ALA A 182 7.01 -17.27 15.43
N ASP A 183 5.81 -16.73 15.65
CA ASP A 183 4.55 -17.25 15.11
C ASP A 183 4.27 -16.76 13.68
N LEU A 184 5.11 -15.87 13.14
CA LEU A 184 4.98 -15.35 11.79
C LEU A 184 5.57 -16.31 10.74
N GLU A 185 4.76 -16.68 9.75
CA GLU A 185 5.15 -17.56 8.64
C GLU A 185 5.40 -16.80 7.34
N CYS A 186 5.44 -15.46 7.37
CA CYS A 186 5.75 -14.65 6.19
C CYS A 186 7.22 -14.66 5.79
N GLY A 187 8.11 -15.17 6.66
CA GLY A 187 9.56 -15.06 6.51
C GLY A 187 10.07 -13.62 6.67
N ALA A 188 11.38 -13.44 6.57
CA ALA A 188 12.04 -12.14 6.69
C ALA A 188 12.53 -11.64 5.32
N HIS A 189 12.44 -10.32 5.11
CA HIS A 189 13.09 -9.65 3.99
C HIS A 189 13.57 -8.26 4.40
N GLN A 190 14.47 -7.68 3.63
CA GLN A 190 14.96 -6.32 3.87
C GLN A 190 13.82 -5.29 3.81
N PRO A 191 13.81 -4.25 4.66
CA PRO A 191 12.87 -3.14 4.54
C PRO A 191 12.91 -2.52 3.15
N THR A 192 11.74 -2.20 2.60
CA THR A 192 11.65 -1.47 1.33
C THR A 192 12.02 0.00 1.54
N ASN A 193 11.74 0.56 2.72
CA ASN A 193 12.22 1.88 3.11
C ASN A 193 13.76 1.92 3.16
N ALA A 194 14.36 2.84 2.41
CA ALA A 194 15.81 2.94 2.27
C ALA A 194 16.51 3.31 3.59
N LYS A 195 15.90 4.17 4.42
CA LYS A 195 16.46 4.59 5.71
C LYS A 195 16.45 3.42 6.71
N ALA A 196 15.32 2.72 6.84
CA ALA A 196 15.22 1.56 7.72
C ALA A 196 16.22 0.46 7.33
N ARG A 197 16.37 0.21 6.02
CA ARG A 197 17.36 -0.75 5.50
C ARG A 197 18.80 -0.33 5.80
N ALA A 198 19.12 0.96 5.66
CA ALA A 198 20.44 1.49 5.99
C ALA A 198 20.73 1.36 7.48
N ALA A 199 19.77 1.68 8.35
CA ALA A 199 19.89 1.56 9.80
C ALA A 199 20.19 0.12 10.25
N LEU A 200 19.48 -0.88 9.71
CA LEU A 200 19.79 -2.30 9.99
C LEU A 200 21.22 -2.66 9.59
N ARG A 201 21.65 -2.22 8.41
CA ARG A 201 23.00 -2.49 7.90
C ARG A 201 24.08 -1.83 8.76
N GLU A 202 23.87 -0.57 9.15
CA GLU A 202 24.80 0.18 10.01
C GLU A 202 24.90 -0.42 11.41
N ALA A 203 23.79 -0.95 11.93
CA ALA A 203 23.76 -1.68 13.20
C ALA A 203 24.29 -3.12 13.11
N GLY A 204 24.61 -3.62 11.90
CA GLY A 204 25.02 -5.02 11.70
C GLY A 204 23.92 -6.04 11.99
N LEU A 205 22.65 -5.63 11.92
CA LEU A 205 21.49 -6.46 12.22
C LEU A 205 20.89 -7.06 10.94
N ALA A 206 20.41 -8.30 11.05
CA ALA A 206 19.61 -8.94 10.01
C ALA A 206 18.12 -8.57 10.17
N PRO A 207 17.35 -8.46 9.07
CA PRO A 207 15.92 -8.29 9.17
C PRO A 207 15.26 -9.53 9.79
N SER A 208 14.19 -9.30 10.54
CA SER A 208 13.32 -10.32 11.11
C SER A 208 11.98 -10.39 10.35
N PRO A 209 11.09 -11.38 10.63
CA PRO A 209 9.75 -11.41 10.07
C PRO A 209 8.94 -10.13 10.29
N LEU A 210 9.21 -9.38 11.36
CA LEU A 210 8.57 -8.08 11.64
C LEU A 210 8.86 -7.01 10.57
N HIS A 211 9.96 -7.16 9.81
CA HIS A 211 10.31 -6.25 8.73
C HIS A 211 9.62 -6.61 7.41
N ASN A 212 8.97 -7.77 7.35
CA ASN A 212 8.25 -8.21 6.17
C ASN A 212 7.00 -7.35 5.96
N ASN A 213 6.79 -6.83 4.76
CA ASN A 213 5.66 -5.96 4.44
C ASN A 213 4.27 -6.62 4.60
N CYS A 214 4.23 -7.94 4.75
CA CYS A 214 3.02 -8.71 5.01
C CYS A 214 2.82 -9.02 6.49
N SER A 215 3.76 -8.70 7.37
CA SER A 215 3.72 -9.14 8.76
C SER A 215 2.47 -8.64 9.50
N GLY A 216 2.00 -7.42 9.25
CA GLY A 216 0.71 -6.93 9.78
C GLY A 216 -0.50 -7.78 9.37
N LYS A 217 -0.65 -8.11 8.07
CA LYS A 217 -1.69 -9.04 7.58
C LYS A 217 -1.57 -10.43 8.24
N HIS A 218 -0.34 -10.90 8.46
CA HIS A 218 -0.11 -12.17 9.15
C HIS A 218 -0.52 -12.11 10.63
N SER A 219 -0.25 -11.01 11.33
CA SER A 219 -0.79 -10.77 12.69
C SER A 219 -2.32 -10.78 12.70
N GLY A 220 -2.96 -10.18 11.68
CA GLY A 220 -4.41 -10.28 11.48
C GLY A 220 -4.90 -11.72 11.34
N MET A 221 -4.27 -12.52 10.47
CA MET A 221 -4.58 -13.96 10.30
C MET A 221 -4.37 -14.77 11.59
N LEU A 222 -3.34 -14.46 12.36
CA LEU A 222 -3.10 -15.08 13.66
C LEU A 222 -4.17 -14.69 14.68
N SER A 223 -4.66 -13.44 14.67
CA SER A 223 -5.79 -13.03 15.52
C SER A 223 -7.05 -13.85 15.21
N VAL A 224 -7.30 -14.15 13.93
CA VAL A 224 -8.41 -15.02 13.49
C VAL A 224 -8.21 -16.44 14.01
N ALA A 225 -6.99 -17.00 13.90
CA ALA A 225 -6.69 -18.33 14.45
C ALA A 225 -7.01 -18.41 15.95
N ARG A 226 -6.58 -17.39 16.71
CA ARG A 226 -6.83 -17.26 18.15
C ARG A 226 -8.31 -17.03 18.48
N ALA A 227 -9.04 -16.33 17.62
CA ALA A 227 -10.48 -16.12 17.77
C ALA A 227 -11.26 -17.43 17.63
N LEU A 228 -10.95 -18.20 16.59
CA LEU A 228 -11.56 -19.49 16.26
C LEU A 228 -11.10 -20.65 17.17
N GLY A 229 -10.01 -20.47 17.93
CA GLY A 229 -9.47 -21.52 18.79
C GLY A 229 -8.77 -22.64 18.01
N VAL A 230 -8.24 -22.33 16.82
CA VAL A 230 -7.51 -23.27 15.96
C VAL A 230 -5.99 -23.06 16.11
N PRO A 231 -5.15 -23.98 15.60
CA PRO A 231 -3.69 -23.82 15.64
C PRO A 231 -3.21 -22.50 15.02
N THR A 232 -2.11 -21.96 15.55
CA THR A 232 -1.45 -20.75 15.02
C THR A 232 -0.30 -21.11 14.07
N GLN A 233 -0.04 -22.39 13.87
CA GLN A 233 0.94 -22.92 12.93
C GLN A 233 0.23 -23.32 11.63
N ASP A 234 0.97 -23.25 10.53
CA ASP A 234 0.53 -23.59 9.17
C ASP A 234 -0.71 -22.80 8.72
N TYR A 235 -0.97 -21.64 9.32
CA TYR A 235 -2.15 -20.82 9.01
C TYR A 235 -2.13 -20.26 7.59
N VAL A 236 -0.98 -20.32 6.92
CA VAL A 236 -0.82 -19.94 5.51
C VAL A 236 -1.25 -21.06 4.54
N THR A 237 -1.50 -22.27 5.03
CA THR A 237 -1.90 -23.41 4.19
C THR A 237 -3.37 -23.32 3.79
N LEU A 238 -3.68 -23.75 2.57
CA LEU A 238 -4.99 -23.58 1.95
C LEU A 238 -6.14 -24.18 2.77
N ASP A 239 -5.89 -25.33 3.40
CA ASP A 239 -6.89 -26.07 4.17
C ASP A 239 -7.05 -25.55 5.60
N HIS A 240 -6.18 -24.64 6.05
CA HIS A 240 -6.26 -24.10 7.40
C HIS A 240 -7.57 -23.30 7.59
N PRO A 241 -8.27 -23.43 8.73
CA PRO A 241 -9.52 -22.71 8.98
C PRO A 241 -9.43 -21.19 8.80
N VAL A 242 -8.24 -20.60 9.03
CA VAL A 242 -7.98 -19.18 8.76
C VAL A 242 -8.08 -18.84 7.27
N GLN A 243 -7.47 -19.64 6.37
CA GLN A 243 -7.56 -19.39 4.93
C GLN A 243 -8.99 -19.61 4.42
N GLN A 244 -9.71 -20.58 5.00
CA GLN A 244 -11.13 -20.79 4.70
C GLN A 244 -11.98 -19.58 5.13
N ALA A 245 -11.75 -19.03 6.32
CA ALA A 245 -12.43 -17.83 6.81
C ALA A 245 -12.12 -16.60 5.94
N VAL A 246 -10.86 -16.40 5.57
CA VAL A 246 -10.45 -15.34 4.62
C VAL A 246 -11.14 -15.50 3.28
N ARG A 247 -11.19 -16.71 2.73
CA ARG A 247 -11.88 -16.99 1.46
C ARG A 247 -13.39 -16.80 1.56
N ALA A 248 -14.01 -17.11 2.70
CA ALA A 248 -15.44 -16.93 2.89
C ALA A 248 -15.83 -15.44 3.02
N ALA A 249 -14.90 -14.59 3.42
CA ALA A 249 -15.10 -13.15 3.56
C ALA A 249 -14.95 -12.37 2.23
N VAL A 250 -14.43 -12.98 1.15
CA VAL A 250 -14.13 -12.33 -0.14
C VAL A 250 -14.87 -13.02 -1.27
#